data_AF-A0A1A2Z964-F1
#
_entry.id   AF-A0A1A2Z964-F1
#
_cell.length_a   1.000
_cell.length_b   1.000
_cell.length_c   1.000
_cell.angle_alpha   90.00
_cell.angle_beta   90.00
_cell.angle_gamma   90.00
#
_symmetry.space_group_name_H-M   'P 1'
#
loop_
_entity.id
_entity.type
_entity.pdbx_description
1 polymer ?
#
loop_
_entity_poly.entity_id
_entity_poly.type
_entity_poly.pdbx_seq_one_letter_code
_entity_poly.pdbx_strand_id
1 'polypeptide(L)'
;MTMISFRVDDADAAEIDQWARRLQMDRSELVRDALRRHLAQLAADQDVAGYAEQPVTDEEQALAEIADWGPAEDWADWADAAR
;
A
#
# COMPACT_ATOMS: atom_id res chain seq x y z
N MET A 1 -16.53 -8.58 -2.64
CA MET A 1 -15.83 -8.34 -3.93
C MET A 1 -16.73 -7.48 -4.79
N THR A 2 -16.21 -6.36 -5.28
CA THR A 2 -16.93 -5.49 -6.23
C THR A 2 -16.26 -5.64 -7.59
N MET A 3 -17.06 -5.85 -8.63
CA MET A 3 -16.56 -5.92 -10.00
C MET A 3 -16.55 -4.52 -10.60
N ILE A 4 -15.43 -4.12 -11.18
CA ILE A 4 -15.26 -2.86 -11.90
C ILE A 4 -14.97 -3.21 -13.36
N SER A 5 -15.77 -2.67 -14.28
CA SER A 5 -15.53 -2.77 -15.71
C SER A 5 -15.27 -1.37 -16.28
N PHE A 6 -14.30 -1.28 -17.17
CA PHE A 6 -13.93 -0.04 -17.85
C PHE A 6 -13.49 -0.37 -19.27
N ARG A 7 -13.60 0.62 -20.16
CA ARG A 7 -13.10 0.51 -21.53
C ARG A 7 -11.63 0.90 -21.55
N VAL A 8 -10.87 0.20 -22.38
CA VAL A 8 -9.49 0.50 -22.72
C VAL A 8 -9.37 0.42 -24.23
N ASP A 9 -8.38 1.10 -24.78
CA ASP A 9 -8.08 0.98 -26.20
C ASP A 9 -7.49 -0.40 -26.51
N ASP A 10 -7.64 -0.86 -27.76
CA ASP A 10 -7.19 -2.20 -28.18
C ASP A 10 -5.68 -2.40 -27.98
N ALA A 11 -4.90 -1.33 -28.11
CA ALA A 11 -3.45 -1.35 -27.88
C ALA A 11 -3.13 -1.68 -26.41
N ASP A 12 -3.77 -1.00 -25.47
CA ASP A 12 -3.60 -1.24 -24.03
C ASP A 12 -4.06 -2.64 -23.64
N ALA A 13 -5.18 -3.10 -24.20
CA ALA A 13 -5.66 -4.46 -23.99
C ALA A 13 -4.62 -5.51 -24.42
N ALA A 14 -4.01 -5.32 -25.60
CA ALA A 14 -2.97 -6.21 -26.11
C ALA A 14 -1.70 -6.18 -25.25
N GLU A 15 -1.31 -5.00 -24.76
CA GLU A 15 -0.17 -4.85 -23.86
C GLU A 15 -0.41 -5.54 -22.51
N ILE A 16 -1.59 -5.37 -21.92
CA ILE A 16 -1.99 -6.07 -20.70
C ILE A 16 -1.90 -7.58 -20.90
N ASP A 17 -2.41 -8.11 -22.02
CA ASP A 17 -2.37 -9.55 -22.32
C ASP A 17 -0.93 -10.06 -22.54
N GLN A 18 -0.05 -9.23 -23.10
CA GLN A 18 1.37 -9.57 -23.24
C GLN A 18 2.06 -9.68 -21.87
N TRP A 19 1.86 -8.70 -21.01
CA TRP A 19 2.46 -8.67 -19.68
C TRP A 19 1.88 -9.76 -18.77
N ALA A 20 0.57 -9.97 -18.79
CA ALA A 20 -0.09 -11.04 -18.04
C ALA A 20 0.53 -12.41 -18.38
N ARG A 21 0.73 -12.70 -19.68
CA ARG A 21 1.42 -13.92 -20.12
C ARG A 21 2.86 -13.99 -19.65
N ARG A 22 3.62 -12.90 -19.77
CA ARG A 22 5.05 -12.86 -19.38
C ARG A 22 5.22 -13.08 -17.87
N LEU A 23 4.32 -12.54 -17.07
CA LEU A 23 4.33 -12.63 -15.61
C LEU A 23 3.58 -13.86 -15.09
N GLN A 24 2.95 -14.65 -15.96
CA GLN A 24 2.11 -15.80 -15.62
C GLN A 24 0.98 -15.45 -14.63
N MET A 25 0.33 -14.30 -14.87
CA MET A 25 -0.75 -13.77 -14.05
C MET A 25 -2.04 -13.67 -14.86
N ASP A 26 -3.18 -13.71 -14.18
CA ASP A 26 -4.45 -13.35 -14.80
C ASP A 26 -4.50 -11.84 -15.10
N ARG A 27 -5.16 -11.46 -16.19
CA ARG A 27 -5.36 -10.04 -16.55
C ARG A 27 -5.98 -9.24 -15.39
N SER A 28 -6.97 -9.81 -14.72
CA SER A 28 -7.64 -9.14 -13.60
C SER A 28 -6.72 -8.97 -12.37
N GLU A 29 -5.76 -9.89 -12.20
CA GLU A 29 -4.77 -9.80 -11.14
C GLU A 29 -3.74 -8.71 -11.43
N LEU A 30 -3.20 -8.70 -12.66
CA LEU A 30 -2.24 -7.68 -13.10
C LEU A 30 -2.82 -6.26 -12.95
N VAL A 31 -4.03 -6.03 -13.47
CA VAL A 31 -4.68 -4.72 -13.40
C VAL A 31 -5.00 -4.33 -11.95
N ARG A 32 -5.45 -5.29 -11.12
CA ARG A 32 -5.74 -5.02 -9.70
C ARG A 32 -4.48 -4.65 -8.93
N ASP A 33 -3.36 -5.33 -9.18
CA ASP A 33 -2.10 -5.05 -8.52
C ASP A 33 -1.54 -3.68 -8.95
N ALA A 34 -1.57 -3.38 -10.25
CA ALA A 34 -1.19 -2.07 -10.77
C ALA A 34 -2.03 -0.94 -10.17
N LEU A 35 -3.35 -1.11 -10.11
CA LEU A 35 -4.26 -0.14 -9.48
C LEU A 35 -3.95 0.04 -7.99
N ARG A 36 -3.70 -1.05 -7.25
CA ARG A 36 -3.36 -0.99 -5.83
C ARG A 36 -2.08 -0.19 -5.60
N ARG A 37 -1.04 -0.43 -6.41
CA ARG A 37 0.23 0.31 -6.33
C ARG A 37 0.03 1.80 -6.63
N HIS A 38 -0.76 2.12 -7.65
CA HIS A 38 -1.03 3.50 -8.01
C HIS A 38 -1.81 4.25 -6.93
N LEU A 39 -2.83 3.61 -6.34
CA LEU A 39 -3.57 4.20 -5.22
C LEU A 39 -2.69 4.41 -3.98
N ALA A 40 -1.80 3.46 -3.69
CA ALA A 40 -0.83 3.62 -2.59
C ALA A 40 0.13 4.79 -2.85
N GLN A 41 0.60 4.96 -4.09
CA GLN A 41 1.42 6.10 -4.47
C GLN A 41 0.67 7.43 -4.30
N LEU A 42 -0.58 7.51 -4.77
CA LEU A 42 -1.40 8.72 -4.62
C LEU A 42 -1.65 9.08 -3.14
N ALA A 43 -1.87 8.08 -2.29
CA ALA A 43 -2.01 8.29 -0.85
C ALA A 43 -0.69 8.82 -0.25
N ALA A 44 0.45 8.22 -0.60
CA ALA A 44 1.75 8.67 -0.12
C ALA A 44 2.07 10.11 -0.59
N ASP A 45 1.75 10.45 -1.84
CA ASP A 45 1.95 11.81 -2.37
C ASP A 45 1.09 12.84 -1.60
N GLN A 46 -0.13 12.46 -1.21
CA GLN A 46 -0.99 13.29 -0.36
C GLN A 46 -0.42 13.46 1.04
N ASP A 47 0.10 12.39 1.65
CA ASP A 47 0.72 12.46 2.97
C ASP A 47 1.95 13.40 2.94
N VAL A 48 2.80 13.27 1.92
CA VAL A 48 3.97 14.14 1.72
C VAL A 48 3.54 15.61 1.57
N ALA A 49 2.50 15.88 0.78
CA ALA A 49 1.97 17.23 0.64
C ALA A 49 1.41 17.76 1.98
N GLY A 50 0.70 16.93 2.73
CA GLY A 50 0.19 17.27 4.06
C GLY A 50 1.32 17.63 5.03
N TYR A 51 2.40 16.85 5.07
CA TYR A 51 3.57 17.17 5.89
C TYR A 51 4.36 18.39 5.39
N ALA A 52 4.30 18.73 4.10
CA ALA A 52 4.89 19.96 3.60
C ALA A 52 4.08 21.20 4.01
N GLU A 53 2.75 21.10 4.02
CA GLU A 53 1.84 22.16 4.45
C GLU A 53 1.83 22.34 5.97
N GLN A 54 1.86 21.22 6.70
CA GLN A 54 1.91 21.17 8.14
C GLN A 54 3.06 20.25 8.56
N PRO A 55 4.28 20.79 8.67
CA PRO A 55 5.43 20.04 9.15
C PRO A 55 5.16 19.41 10.52
N VAL A 56 5.80 18.27 10.74
CA VAL A 56 5.80 17.58 12.03
C VAL A 56 6.20 18.57 13.12
N THR A 57 5.43 18.61 14.19
CA THR A 57 5.68 19.52 15.31
C THR A 57 6.92 19.08 16.10
N ASP A 58 7.52 20.01 16.83
CA ASP A 58 8.66 19.70 17.73
C ASP A 58 8.30 18.60 18.75
N GLU A 59 7.04 18.57 19.21
CA GLU A 59 6.52 17.55 20.14
C GLU A 59 6.45 16.16 19.49
N GLU A 60 5.99 16.06 18.25
CA GLU A 60 5.96 14.81 17.49
C GLU A 60 7.36 14.36 17.11
N GLN A 61 8.27 15.29 16.82
CA GLN A 61 9.66 14.98 16.50
C GLN A 61 10.41 14.44 17.72
N ALA A 62 10.10 14.91 18.93
CA ALA A 62 10.63 14.36 20.18
C ALA A 62 10.25 12.88 20.39
N LEU A 63 9.14 12.39 19.81
CA LEU A 63 8.78 10.96 19.87
C LEU A 63 9.73 10.07 19.04
N ALA A 64 10.36 10.62 17.99
CA ALA A 64 11.36 9.88 17.21
C ALA A 64 12.66 9.64 18.01
N GLU A 65 12.91 10.43 19.05
CA GLU A 65 14.04 10.23 19.96
C GLU A 65 13.83 9.01 20.89
N ILE A 66 12.59 8.54 21.02
CA ILE A 66 12.19 7.35 21.78
C ILE A 66 12.21 6.09 20.89
N ALA A 67 12.78 6.17 19.67
CA ALA A 67 12.73 5.09 18.68
C ALA A 67 13.48 3.80 19.06
N ASP A 68 14.06 3.69 20.26
CA ASP A 68 14.46 2.41 20.84
C ASP A 68 13.22 1.72 21.42
N TRP A 69 12.28 1.34 20.53
CA TRP A 69 11.02 0.65 20.87
C TRP A 69 11.23 -0.77 21.46
N GLY A 70 12.46 -1.12 21.81
CA GLY A 70 12.86 -2.42 22.32
C GLY A 70 12.62 -3.54 21.30
N PRO A 71 13.12 -4.77 21.58
CA PRO A 71 12.64 -5.93 20.86
C PRO A 71 11.12 -6.04 21.08
N ALA A 72 10.36 -6.28 20.01
CA ALA A 72 8.94 -6.61 20.15
C ALA A 72 8.83 -7.83 21.06
N GLU A 73 8.31 -7.66 22.28
CA GLU A 73 8.09 -8.76 23.22
C GLU A 73 7.22 -9.83 22.55
N ASP A 74 7.40 -11.10 22.92
CA ASP A 74 6.58 -12.17 22.38
C ASP A 74 5.18 -12.10 23.03
N TRP A 75 4.23 -11.49 22.32
CA TRP A 75 2.85 -11.34 22.76
C TRP A 75 2.09 -12.68 22.82
N ALA A 76 2.75 -13.81 22.55
CA ALA A 76 2.17 -15.15 22.68
C ALA A 76 1.60 -15.42 24.08
N ASP A 77 2.23 -14.90 25.14
CA ASP A 77 1.77 -15.08 26.52
C ASP A 77 0.41 -14.40 26.80
N TRP A 78 0.02 -13.41 26.00
CA TRP A 78 -1.26 -12.71 26.15
C TRP A 78 -2.41 -13.45 25.47
N ALA A 79 -2.13 -14.40 24.58
CA ALA A 79 -3.16 -15.18 23.89
C ALA A 79 -3.91 -16.15 24.83
N ASP A 80 -3.26 -16.61 25.91
CA ASP A 80 -3.89 -17.48 26.90
C ASP A 80 -4.66 -16.70 27.98
N ALA A 81 -4.45 -15.40 28.14
CA ALA A 81 -5.16 -14.57 29.13
C ALA A 81 -6.61 -14.25 28.76
N ALA A 82 -7.01 -14.50 27.50
CA ALA A 82 -8.36 -14.25 26.97
C ALA A 82 -9.25 -15.51 26.92
N ARG A 83 -8.82 -16.63 27.52
CA ARG A 83 -9.55 -17.91 27.55
C ARG A 83 -10.06 -18.22 28.95
#